data_AF-A0A9N9DL39-F1
#
_entry.id   AF-A0A9N9DL39-F1
#
_cell.length_a   1.000
_cell.length_b   1.000
_cell.length_c   1.000
_cell.angle_alpha   90.00
_cell.angle_beta   90.00
_cell.angle_gamma   90.00
#
_symmetry.space_group_name_H-M   'P 1'
#
loop_
_entity.id
_entity.type
_entity.pdbx_description
1 polymer ?
#
loop_
_entity_poly.entity_id
_entity_poly.type
_entity_poly.pdbx_seq_one_letter_code
_entity_poly.pdbx_strand_id
1 'polypeptide(L)'
;MIGVGIFSSPGVVLSEIESPGIALILWVVGGLGSSIPDGGGETVYLEQAYPNPKALLSYIFSFAMIVAIRPAYISAVANVFAQYFLYLVKANGHCDDIDYLHPKAYIVNWNFWQLRLCSLAAVVIVTGYHIQSNKLASRINQTLTIIKMLTLFMISIIGLATISRFINEKDTNWKNMFPNDMNI
;
A
#
# COMPACT_ATOMS: atom_id res chain seq x y z
N MET A 1 11.30 3.03 -1.98
CA MET A 1 11.06 2.42 -0.65
C MET A 1 9.98 1.35 -0.77
N ILE A 2 10.11 0.19 -0.12
CA ILE A 2 9.06 -0.85 -0.15
C ILE A 2 8.13 -0.67 1.06
N GLY A 3 6.90 -0.19 0.83
CA GLY A 3 5.88 0.14 1.84
C GLY A 3 4.69 -0.83 1.85
N VAL A 4 3.63 -0.52 2.62
CA VAL A 4 2.38 -1.33 2.63
C VAL A 4 1.64 -1.26 1.29
N GLY A 5 1.86 -0.19 0.52
CA GLY A 5 1.18 0.05 -0.76
C GLY A 5 1.39 -1.06 -1.80
N ILE A 6 2.46 -1.86 -1.70
CA ILE A 6 2.65 -3.00 -2.61
C ILE A 6 1.58 -4.09 -2.45
N PHE A 7 0.93 -4.17 -1.28
CA PHE A 7 -0.13 -5.16 -1.02
C PHE A 7 -1.53 -4.64 -1.34
N SER A 8 -1.77 -3.33 -1.14
CA SER A 8 -3.10 -2.73 -1.31
C SER A 8 -3.30 -2.02 -2.64
N SER A 9 -2.28 -1.32 -3.15
CA SER A 9 -2.42 -0.48 -4.34
C SER A 9 -2.63 -1.26 -5.65
N PRO A 10 -1.97 -2.41 -5.91
CA PRO A 10 -2.19 -3.14 -7.17
C PRO A 10 -3.64 -3.57 -7.37
N GLY A 11 -4.30 -4.05 -6.31
CA GLY A 11 -5.70 -4.47 -6.35
C GLY A 11 -6.64 -3.31 -6.67
N VAL A 12 -6.43 -2.15 -6.02
CA VAL A 12 -7.22 -0.94 -6.28
C VAL A 12 -7.01 -0.44 -7.71
N VAL A 13 -5.75 -0.26 -8.14
CA VAL A 13 -5.43 0.25 -9.48
C VAL A 13 -6.01 -0.65 -10.58
N LEU A 14 -5.84 -1.97 -10.45
CA LEU A 14 -6.38 -2.91 -11.42
C LEU A 14 -7.91 -2.88 -11.44
N SER A 15 -8.56 -2.66 -10.30
CA SER A 15 -10.02 -2.62 -10.20
C SER A 15 -10.67 -1.34 -10.71
N GLU A 16 -9.92 -0.25 -10.85
CA GLU A 16 -10.43 1.02 -11.40
C GLU A 16 -10.13 1.14 -12.90
N ILE A 17 -9.04 0.51 -13.37
CA ILE A 17 -8.59 0.60 -14.76
C ILE A 17 -9.10 -0.57 -15.59
N GLU A 18 -9.37 -1.72 -14.94
CA GLU A 18 -9.86 -2.97 -15.53
C GLU A 18 -9.00 -3.50 -16.71
N SER A 19 -7.78 -2.96 -16.88
CA SER A 19 -6.81 -3.36 -17.90
C SER A 19 -5.45 -3.64 -17.25
N PRO A 20 -4.94 -4.90 -17.34
CA PRO A 20 -3.66 -5.26 -16.75
C PRO A 20 -2.47 -4.59 -17.45
N GLY A 21 -2.58 -4.34 -18.76
CA GLY A 21 -1.53 -3.67 -19.54
C GLY A 21 -1.32 -2.21 -19.10
N ILE A 22 -2.42 -1.45 -18.96
CA ILE A 22 -2.36 -0.05 -18.50
C ILE A 22 -1.86 0.00 -17.05
N ALA A 23 -2.33 -0.90 -16.19
CA ALA A 23 -1.85 -0.98 -14.80
C ALA A 23 -0.33 -1.18 -14.72
N LEU A 24 0.25 -2.06 -15.55
CA LEU A 24 1.70 -2.27 -15.60
C LEU A 24 2.48 -1.04 -16.09
N ILE A 25 1.96 -0.33 -17.09
CA ILE A 25 2.58 0.91 -17.59
C ILE A 25 2.62 1.97 -16.48
N LEU A 26 1.53 2.15 -15.74
CA LEU A 26 1.49 3.10 -14.62
C LEU A 26 2.53 2.76 -13.54
N TRP A 27 2.75 1.48 -13.26
CA TRP A 27 3.80 1.04 -12.33
C TRP A 27 5.20 1.41 -12.82
N VAL A 28 5.50 1.23 -14.11
CA VAL A 28 6.79 1.61 -14.70
C VAL A 28 6.99 3.12 -14.64
N VAL A 29 6.00 3.90 -15.08
CA VAL A 29 6.05 5.37 -15.09
C VAL A 29 6.21 5.93 -13.67
N GLY A 30 5.44 5.40 -12.71
CA GLY A 30 5.57 5.79 -11.30
C GLY A 30 6.94 5.47 -10.71
N GLY A 31 7.56 4.35 -11.12
CA GLY A 31 8.92 3.98 -10.72
C GLY A 31 9.97 4.95 -11.22
N LEU A 32 9.88 5.39 -12.49
CA LEU A 32 10.83 6.33 -13.10
C LEU A 32 10.81 7.71 -12.44
N GLY A 33 9.66 8.16 -11.94
CA GLY A 33 9.53 9.45 -11.24
C GLY A 33 10.22 9.50 -9.86
N SER A 34 10.68 8.37 -9.32
CA SER A 34 11.25 8.29 -7.97
C SER A 34 12.77 8.51 -7.88
N SER A 35 13.44 8.76 -9.02
CA SER A 35 14.90 8.74 -9.13
C SER A 35 15.63 10.06 -8.81
N ILE A 36 15.02 11.00 -8.07
CA ILE A 36 15.71 12.26 -7.71
C ILE A 36 16.71 11.99 -6.58
N PRO A 37 18.04 12.13 -6.79
CA PRO A 37 19.05 11.64 -5.88
C PRO A 37 19.72 12.78 -5.11
N ASP A 38 19.00 13.45 -4.20
CA ASP A 38 19.62 14.47 -3.34
C ASP A 38 19.59 14.07 -1.86
N GLY A 39 20.78 14.00 -1.26
CA GLY A 39 21.06 13.39 0.04
C GLY A 39 20.80 14.27 1.29
N GLY A 40 20.04 15.36 1.18
CA GLY A 40 19.80 16.30 2.28
C GLY A 40 18.54 16.05 3.11
N GLY A 41 17.60 15.24 2.61
CA GLY A 41 16.23 15.19 3.13
C GLY A 41 15.37 16.33 2.56
N GLU A 42 14.05 16.18 2.61
CA GLU A 42 13.12 17.06 1.88
C GLU A 42 13.18 18.51 2.38
N THR A 43 13.44 18.71 3.68
CA THR A 43 13.54 20.05 4.28
C THR A 43 14.80 20.80 3.87
N VAL A 44 15.94 20.10 3.78
CA VAL A 44 17.22 20.69 3.36
C VAL A 44 17.21 20.97 1.87
N TYR A 45 16.61 20.09 1.07
CA TYR A 45 16.40 20.33 -0.35
C TYR A 45 15.57 21.60 -0.57
N LEU A 46 14.45 21.76 0.15
CA LEU A 46 13.60 22.95 0.02
C LEU A 46 14.32 24.23 0.47
N GLU A 47 15.21 24.14 1.47
CA GLU A 47 16.00 25.30 1.91
C GLU A 47 17.04 25.72 0.86
N GLN A 48 17.69 24.75 0.21
CA GLN A 48 18.65 25.01 -0.87
C GLN A 48 17.98 25.52 -2.14
N ALA A 49 16.83 24.95 -2.50
CA ALA A 49 16.07 25.34 -3.69
C ALA A 49 15.36 26.70 -3.52
N TYR A 50 14.92 27.03 -2.30
CA TYR A 50 14.18 28.27 -1.99
C TYR A 50 14.82 29.02 -0.80
N PRO A 51 15.96 29.69 -1.02
CA PRO A 51 16.74 30.31 0.06
C PRO A 51 16.13 31.60 0.62
N ASN A 52 15.20 32.25 -0.10
CA ASN A 52 14.61 33.54 0.30
C ASN A 52 13.07 33.48 0.26
N PRO A 53 12.37 33.76 1.38
CA PRO A 53 12.89 33.99 2.74
C PRO A 53 13.44 32.70 3.39
N LYS A 54 14.53 32.85 4.17
CA LYS A 54 15.26 31.71 4.77
C LYS A 54 14.33 30.80 5.56
N ALA A 55 14.44 29.49 5.29
CA ALA A 55 13.73 28.39 5.98
C ALA A 55 12.20 28.44 5.98
N LEU A 56 11.54 29.41 5.31
CA LEU A 56 10.07 29.49 5.31
C LEU A 56 9.43 28.26 4.67
N LEU A 57 9.92 27.85 3.50
CA LEU A 57 9.33 26.73 2.77
C LEU A 57 9.58 25.40 3.49
N SER A 58 10.77 25.21 4.04
CA SER A 58 11.11 24.06 4.89
C SER A 58 10.25 24.01 6.15
N TYR A 59 9.93 25.16 6.75
CA TYR A 59 9.01 25.26 7.88
C TYR A 59 7.58 24.87 7.51
N ILE A 60 7.01 25.46 6.45
CA ILE A 60 5.66 25.14 5.98
C ILE A 60 5.54 23.66 5.63
N PHE A 61 6.55 23.11 4.94
CA PHE A 61 6.61 21.69 4.61
C PHE A 61 6.65 20.83 5.88
N SER A 62 7.52 21.16 6.84
CA SER A 62 7.61 20.43 8.11
C SER A 62 6.31 20.49 8.90
N PHE A 63 5.66 21.64 8.93
CA PHE A 63 4.36 21.83 9.57
C PHE A 63 3.28 20.96 8.93
N ALA A 64 3.16 21.00 7.60
CA ALA A 64 2.24 20.14 6.84
C ALA A 64 2.54 18.65 7.06
N MET A 65 3.83 18.28 7.14
CA MET A 65 4.26 16.91 7.39
C MET A 65 3.80 16.40 8.75
N ILE A 66 3.95 17.21 9.81
CA ILE A 66 3.59 16.84 11.17
C ILE A 66 2.07 16.83 11.37
N VAL A 67 1.37 17.85 10.88
CA VAL A 67 -0.05 18.05 11.17
C VAL A 67 -0.94 17.21 10.27
N ALA A 68 -0.61 17.07 8.99
CA ALA A 68 -1.50 16.46 8.00
C ALA A 68 -0.93 15.17 7.42
N ILE A 69 0.27 15.22 6.82
CA ILE A 69 0.74 14.16 5.92
C ILE A 69 1.07 12.87 6.70
N ARG A 70 1.86 12.95 7.78
CA ARG A 70 2.25 11.77 8.56
C ARG A 70 1.04 11.15 9.29
N PRO A 71 0.17 11.91 9.98
CA PRO A 71 -1.02 11.34 10.61
C PRO A 71 -2.00 10.73 9.61
N ALA A 72 -2.26 11.40 8.48
CA ALA A 72 -3.15 10.88 7.43
C ALA A 72 -2.60 9.57 6.85
N TYR A 73 -1.29 9.51 6.60
CA TYR A 73 -0.64 8.27 6.14
C TYR A 73 -0.79 7.13 7.16
N ILE A 74 -0.50 7.37 8.44
CA ILE A 74 -0.66 6.33 9.48
C ILE A 74 -2.12 5.87 9.57
N SER A 75 -3.08 6.78 9.48
CA SER A 75 -4.51 6.45 9.48
C SER A 75 -4.89 5.60 8.27
N ALA A 76 -4.40 5.93 7.07
CA ALA A 76 -4.64 5.15 5.87
C ALA A 76 -4.07 3.73 5.99
N VAL A 77 -2.84 3.58 6.50
CA VAL A 77 -2.21 2.26 6.73
C VAL A 77 -2.98 1.45 7.77
N ALA A 78 -3.40 2.07 8.88
CA ALA A 78 -4.19 1.40 9.91
C ALA A 78 -5.57 0.94 9.38
N ASN A 79 -6.17 1.71 8.48
CA ASN A 79 -7.42 1.34 7.84
C ASN A 79 -7.25 0.12 6.92
N VAL A 80 -6.17 0.09 6.13
CA VAL A 80 -5.81 -1.07 5.31
C VAL A 80 -5.56 -2.29 6.19
N PHE A 81 -4.83 -2.15 7.30
CA PHE A 81 -4.65 -3.23 8.28
C PHE A 81 -5.98 -3.76 8.79
N ALA A 82 -6.92 -2.89 9.16
CA ALA A 82 -8.23 -3.29 9.65
C ALA A 82 -9.04 -4.07 8.61
N GLN A 83 -8.98 -3.68 7.32
CA GLN A 83 -9.63 -4.42 6.24
C GLN A 83 -9.08 -5.85 6.13
N TYR A 84 -7.76 -6.02 6.09
CA TYR A 84 -7.13 -7.34 6.04
C TYR A 84 -7.38 -8.16 7.30
N PHE A 85 -7.36 -7.53 8.47
CA PHE A 85 -7.59 -8.21 9.75
C PHE A 85 -9.03 -8.72 9.85
N LEU A 86 -10.02 -7.88 9.56
CA LEU A 86 -11.43 -8.26 9.58
C LEU A 86 -11.74 -9.31 8.50
N TYR A 87 -11.11 -9.20 7.33
CA TYR A 87 -11.19 -10.21 6.29
C TYR A 87 -10.71 -11.58 6.80
N LEU A 88 -9.57 -11.63 7.49
CA LEU A 88 -9.06 -12.87 8.11
C LEU A 88 -10.03 -13.43 9.17
N VAL A 89 -10.60 -12.57 10.00
CA VAL A 89 -11.57 -12.99 11.03
C VAL A 89 -12.83 -13.58 10.42
N LYS A 90 -13.36 -13.00 9.33
CA LYS A 90 -14.56 -13.51 8.66
C LYS A 90 -14.29 -14.77 7.82
N ALA A 91 -13.14 -14.85 7.16
CA ALA A 91 -12.73 -16.06 6.44
C ALA A 91 -12.62 -17.28 7.36
N ASN A 92 -12.22 -17.08 8.63
CA ASN A 92 -12.21 -18.15 9.63
C ASN A 92 -13.61 -18.57 10.13
N GLY A 93 -14.66 -17.81 9.78
CA GLY A 93 -16.03 -18.01 10.28
C GLY A 93 -17.02 -18.53 9.25
N HIS A 94 -16.89 -18.20 7.96
CA HIS A 94 -17.78 -18.65 6.86
C HIS A 94 -16.96 -18.75 5.56
N CYS A 95 -16.65 -19.97 5.13
CA CYS A 95 -15.74 -20.25 4.02
C CYS A 95 -16.38 -20.08 2.63
N ASP A 96 -17.72 -20.09 2.56
CA ASP A 96 -18.43 -20.38 1.30
C ASP A 96 -18.84 -19.14 0.50
N ASP A 97 -18.84 -17.95 1.11
CA ASP A 97 -19.34 -16.69 0.50
C ASP A 97 -18.23 -15.68 0.12
N ILE A 98 -16.96 -16.02 0.31
CA ILE A 98 -15.85 -15.12 0.01
C ILE A 98 -15.24 -15.50 -1.35
N ASP A 99 -15.44 -14.65 -2.35
CA ASP A 99 -14.74 -14.76 -3.63
C ASP A 99 -13.28 -14.32 -3.47
N TYR A 100 -12.43 -15.29 -3.14
CA TYR A 100 -10.98 -15.09 -2.94
C TYR A 100 -10.25 -14.61 -4.21
N LEU A 101 -10.84 -14.76 -5.40
CA LEU A 101 -10.23 -14.36 -6.66
C LEU A 101 -10.55 -12.92 -7.06
N HIS A 102 -11.52 -12.27 -6.41
CA HIS A 102 -11.90 -10.92 -6.78
C HIS A 102 -10.84 -9.89 -6.28
N PRO A 103 -10.40 -8.92 -7.10
CA PRO A 103 -9.45 -7.87 -6.68
C PRO A 103 -9.93 -7.03 -5.48
N LYS A 104 -11.26 -6.98 -5.26
CA LYS A 104 -11.92 -6.29 -4.15
C LYS A 104 -12.32 -7.23 -2.99
N ALA A 105 -11.85 -8.48 -2.94
CA ALA A 105 -12.25 -9.47 -1.93
C ALA A 105 -12.05 -8.98 -0.47
N TYR A 106 -10.98 -8.21 -0.22
CA TYR A 106 -10.73 -7.61 1.09
C TYR A 106 -11.53 -6.32 1.36
N ILE A 107 -12.05 -5.69 0.29
CA ILE A 107 -12.96 -4.53 0.34
C ILE A 107 -14.39 -5.03 0.52
N VAL A 108 -14.61 -5.72 1.64
CA VAL A 108 -15.96 -6.10 2.06
C VAL A 108 -16.67 -4.84 2.57
N ASN A 109 -17.98 -4.73 2.34
CA ASN A 109 -18.83 -3.71 2.96
C ASN A 109 -18.94 -3.97 4.48
N TRP A 110 -17.87 -3.65 5.19
CA TRP A 110 -17.84 -3.62 6.65
C TRP A 110 -18.72 -2.47 7.12
N ASN A 111 -19.41 -2.69 8.25
CA ASN A 111 -20.07 -1.57 8.93
C ASN A 111 -19.02 -0.49 9.22
N PHE A 112 -19.34 0.75 8.84
CA PHE A 112 -18.46 1.91 9.00
C PHE A 112 -17.80 1.95 10.39
N TRP A 113 -18.56 1.67 11.44
CA TRP A 113 -18.05 1.69 12.82
C TRP A 113 -17.07 0.55 13.13
N GLN A 114 -17.29 -0.64 12.60
CA GLN A 114 -16.41 -1.79 12.84
C GLN A 114 -15.01 -1.53 12.29
N LEU A 115 -14.95 -1.04 11.05
CA LEU A 115 -13.67 -0.75 10.39
C LEU A 115 -12.92 0.36 11.10
N ARG A 116 -13.62 1.45 11.47
CA ARG A 116 -13.01 2.60 12.16
C ARG A 116 -12.51 2.24 13.56
N LEU A 117 -13.29 1.49 14.34
CA LEU A 117 -12.89 1.08 15.70
C LEU A 117 -11.71 0.10 15.65
N CYS A 118 -11.69 -0.85 14.71
CA CYS A 118 -10.57 -1.76 14.53
C CYS A 118 -9.29 -1.00 14.14
N SER A 119 -9.38 -0.06 13.19
CA SER A 119 -8.25 0.79 12.82
C SER A 119 -7.76 1.66 13.98
N LEU A 120 -8.66 2.23 14.77
CA LEU A 120 -8.31 3.03 15.95
C LEU A 120 -7.61 2.18 17.01
N ALA A 121 -8.16 1.00 17.32
CA ALA A 121 -7.57 0.07 18.26
C ALA A 121 -6.15 -0.35 17.84
N ALA A 122 -5.93 -0.62 16.55
CA ALA A 122 -4.60 -0.93 16.02
C ALA A 122 -3.59 0.21 16.27
N VAL A 123 -3.97 1.46 16.00
CA VAL A 123 -3.10 2.63 16.26
C VAL A 123 -2.80 2.80 17.74
N VAL A 124 -3.79 2.63 18.62
CA VAL A 124 -3.62 2.74 20.08
C VAL A 124 -2.67 1.66 20.59
N ILE A 125 -2.83 0.40 20.16
CA ILE A 125 -1.94 -0.70 20.52
C ILE A 125 -0.51 -0.41 20.05
N VAL A 126 -0.37 0.03 18.80
CA VAL A 126 0.94 0.35 18.22
C VAL A 126 1.64 1.45 19.00
N THR A 127 0.91 2.52 19.30
CA THR A 127 1.41 3.64 20.09
C THR A 127 1.79 3.20 21.51
N GLY A 128 0.96 2.37 22.14
CA GLY A 128 1.20 1.87 23.50
C GLY A 128 2.51 1.10 23.64
N TYR A 129 2.80 0.16 22.74
CA TYR A 129 4.07 -0.59 22.84
C TYR A 129 5.29 0.27 22.48
N HIS A 130 5.15 1.26 21.59
CA HIS A 130 6.23 2.21 21.28
C HIS A 130 6.58 3.07 22.49
N ILE A 131 5.57 3.54 23.24
CA ILE A 131 5.78 4.28 24.49
C ILE A 131 6.46 3.40 25.54
N GLN A 132 6.07 2.12 25.65
CA GLN A 132 6.59 1.21 26.66
C GLN A 132 8.06 0.81 26.42
N SER A 133 8.47 0.54 25.18
CA SER A 133 9.84 0.12 24.88
C SER A 133 10.21 0.28 23.40
N ASN A 134 11.13 1.21 23.15
CA ASN A 134 11.74 1.39 21.83
C ASN A 134 12.51 0.14 21.35
N LYS A 135 13.08 -0.64 22.27
CA LYS A 135 13.79 -1.89 21.94
C LYS A 135 12.83 -2.96 21.45
N LEU A 136 11.67 -3.11 22.10
CA LEU A 136 10.63 -4.04 21.68
C LEU A 136 10.06 -3.63 20.33
N ALA A 137 9.74 -2.34 20.16
CA ALA A 137 9.23 -1.79 18.91
C ALA A 137 10.19 -2.05 17.73
N SER A 138 11.49 -1.80 17.94
CA SER A 138 12.51 -2.07 16.92
C SER A 138 12.59 -3.55 16.53
N ARG A 139 12.51 -4.48 17.50
CA ARG A 139 12.53 -5.91 17.21
C ARG A 139 11.29 -6.33 16.42
N ILE A 140 10.11 -5.86 16.81
CA ILE A 140 8.85 -6.13 16.09
C ILE A 140 8.95 -5.64 14.65
N ASN A 141 9.41 -4.39 14.44
CA ASN A 141 9.51 -3.81 13.11
C ASN A 141 10.50 -4.56 12.21
N GLN A 142 11.64 -5.03 12.75
CA GLN A 142 12.59 -5.86 12.01
C GLN A 142 11.97 -7.20 11.61
N THR A 143 11.29 -7.89 12.54
CA THR A 143 10.60 -9.15 12.25
C THR A 143 9.52 -8.98 11.18
N LEU A 144 8.69 -7.93 11.28
CA LEU A 144 7.67 -7.62 10.27
C LEU A 144 8.29 -7.33 8.90
N THR A 145 9.45 -6.66 8.87
CA THR A 145 10.18 -6.41 7.62
C THR A 145 10.66 -7.71 7.00
N ILE A 146 11.21 -8.65 7.78
CA ILE A 146 11.63 -9.96 7.29
C ILE A 146 10.43 -10.74 6.71
N ILE A 147 9.33 -10.83 7.47
CA ILE A 147 8.11 -11.50 7.02
C ILE A 147 7.62 -10.90 5.70
N LYS A 148 7.54 -9.57 5.63
CA LYS A 148 7.13 -8.85 4.43
C LYS A 148 7.99 -9.17 3.21
N MET A 149 9.31 -9.20 3.37
CA MET A 149 10.23 -9.50 2.29
C MET A 149 10.08 -10.95 1.82
N LEU A 150 9.90 -11.89 2.74
CA LEU A 150 9.63 -13.29 2.41
C LEU A 150 8.32 -13.48 1.66
N THR A 151 7.24 -12.80 2.08
CA THR A 151 5.95 -12.85 1.38
C THR A 151 6.07 -12.35 -0.06
N LEU A 152 6.74 -11.22 -0.28
CA LEU A 152 6.95 -10.68 -1.63
C LEU A 152 7.79 -11.62 -2.50
N PHE A 153 8.79 -12.26 -1.91
CA PHE A 153 9.62 -13.25 -2.60
C PHE A 153 8.79 -14.47 -3.03
N MET A 154 7.95 -14.99 -2.14
CA MET A 154 7.05 -16.10 -2.45
C MET A 154 6.05 -15.74 -3.56
N ILE A 155 5.40 -14.58 -3.47
CA ILE A 155 4.48 -14.08 -4.50
C ILE A 155 5.19 -13.99 -5.86
N SER A 156 6.44 -13.51 -5.88
CA SER A 156 7.23 -13.38 -7.10
C SER A 156 7.55 -14.74 -7.73
N ILE A 157 7.95 -15.74 -6.93
CA ILE A 157 8.22 -17.10 -7.42
C ILE A 157 6.95 -17.74 -7.96
N ILE A 158 5.83 -17.66 -7.23
CA ILE A 158 4.55 -18.24 -7.65
C ILE A 158 4.07 -17.59 -8.95
N GLY A 159 4.17 -16.27 -9.06
CA GLY A 159 3.82 -15.53 -10.28
C GLY A 159 4.64 -15.98 -11.49
N LEU A 160 5.96 -16.12 -11.34
CA LEU A 160 6.83 -16.61 -12.42
C LEU A 160 6.54 -18.07 -12.79
N ALA A 161 6.29 -18.93 -11.81
CA ALA A 161 6.00 -20.34 -12.05
C ALA A 161 4.66 -20.57 -12.78
N THR A 162 3.70 -19.65 -12.60
CA THR A 162 2.33 -19.78 -13.14
C THR A 162 2.10 -18.98 -14.42
N ILE A 163 3.02 -18.11 -14.84
CA ILE A 163 2.86 -17.22 -16.00
C ILE A 163 2.54 -17.98 -17.29
N SER A 164 3.16 -19.14 -17.51
CA SER A 164 2.95 -19.98 -18.69
C SER A 164 1.55 -20.62 -18.72
N ARG A 165 0.91 -20.81 -17.56
CA ARG A 165 -0.47 -21.30 -17.49
C ARG A 165 -1.46 -20.20 -17.87
N PHE A 166 -1.29 -18.99 -17.32
CA PHE A 166 -2.22 -17.88 -17.55
C PHE A 166 -2.21 -17.34 -18.99
N ILE A 167 -1.07 -17.40 -19.70
CA ILE A 167 -0.98 -17.01 -21.12
C ILE A 167 -1.78 -17.97 -22.01
N ASN A 168 -1.87 -19.25 -21.63
CA ASN A 168 -2.53 -20.27 -22.45
C ASN A 168 -4.05 -20.36 -22.19
N GLU A 169 -4.55 -19.75 -21.13
CA GLU A 169 -5.96 -19.82 -20.74
C GLU A 169 -6.81 -18.84 -21.56
N LYS A 170 -8.00 -19.30 -22.01
CA LYS A 170 -8.72 -18.64 -23.10
C LYS A 170 -9.48 -17.37 -22.70
N ASP A 171 -9.82 -17.24 -21.42
CA ASP A 171 -10.73 -16.23 -20.86
C ASP A 171 -10.05 -15.35 -19.80
N THR A 172 -8.80 -14.94 -20.05
CA THR A 172 -8.08 -14.06 -19.12
C THR A 172 -8.00 -12.63 -19.66
N ASN A 173 -8.06 -11.65 -18.76
CA ASN A 173 -7.81 -10.23 -19.03
C ASN A 173 -6.43 -9.98 -19.69
N TRP A 174 -5.54 -10.98 -19.68
CA TRP A 174 -4.23 -10.95 -20.33
C TRP A 174 -4.29 -11.04 -21.86
N LYS A 175 -5.37 -11.55 -22.46
CA LYS A 175 -5.53 -11.52 -23.92
C LYS A 175 -5.96 -10.17 -24.47
N ASN A 176 -6.80 -9.47 -23.71
CA ASN A 176 -7.18 -8.08 -23.97
C ASN A 176 -6.42 -7.17 -23.00
N MET A 177 -5.08 -7.22 -23.06
CA MET A 177 -4.21 -6.43 -22.17
C MET A 177 -4.55 -4.93 -22.20
N PHE A 178 -5.02 -4.45 -23.35
CA PHE A 178 -5.48 -3.08 -23.56
C PHE A 178 -6.96 -3.09 -23.96
N PRO A 179 -7.77 -2.12 -23.49
CA PRO A 179 -9.15 -2.00 -23.93
C PRO A 179 -9.17 -1.71 -25.44
N ASN A 180 -10.02 -2.42 -26.19
CA ASN A 180 -10.14 -2.22 -27.63
C ASN A 180 -10.90 -0.92 -27.99
N ASP A 181 -11.59 -0.31 -27.03
CA ASP A 181 -12.41 0.88 -27.23
C ASP A 181 -11.86 2.06 -26.40
N MET A 182 -10.82 2.74 -26.92
CA MET A 182 -10.52 4.12 -26.48
C MET A 182 -11.41 5.09 -27.26
N ASN A 183 -12.72 5.06 -26.99
CA ASN A 183 -13.59 6.16 -27.40
C ASN A 183 -13.49 7.26 -26.33
N ILE A 184 -12.61 8.23 -26.61
CA ILE A 184 -12.58 9.55 -25.95
C ILE A 184 -13.74 10.39 -26.49
#